data_AF-A0A2A9P7T7-F1
#
_entry.id   AF-A0A2A9P7T7-F1
#
_cell.length_a   1.000
_cell.length_b   1.000
_cell.length_c   1.000
_cell.angle_alpha   90.00
_cell.angle_beta   90.00
_cell.angle_gamma   90.00
#
_symmetry.space_group_name_H-M   'P 1'
#
loop_
_entity.id
_entity.type
_entity.pdbx_description
1 polymer ?
#
loop_
_entity_poly.entity_id
_entity_poly.type
_entity_poly.pdbx_seq_one_letter_code
_entity_poly.pdbx_strand_id
1 'polypeptide(L)'
;MWTPALIIAACIVTAVVAGRERSCHYRGAKCEWVRQDKTGRCVDNDMKPDGFNQRLSSTRFNTIRELCSDVTDGVNPGADCCDAYGTRCALGYEELWCQDFPLPPQRQVFVEEEPRMCWFRGKKCRWFGTAPTCGGTEFAVGEWNLYDSLQPQLVMTTQDTTWTKLCSEANSEGPGEDCCTMEKYGKECISGYKRLWCYE
;
A
#
# COMPACT_ATOMS: atom_id res chain seq x y z
N MET A 1 45.29 -47.70 32.89
CA MET A 1 44.89 -46.33 32.54
C MET A 1 43.73 -46.43 31.57
N TRP A 2 42.50 -46.13 32.02
CA TRP A 2 41.28 -46.22 31.21
C TRP A 2 40.64 -44.83 31.20
N THR A 3 40.55 -44.20 30.03
CA THR A 3 39.81 -42.95 29.82
C THR A 3 38.36 -43.27 29.45
N PRO A 4 37.36 -42.69 30.13
CA PRO A 4 35.97 -42.83 29.69
C PRO A 4 35.69 -41.85 28.54
N ALA A 5 35.15 -42.38 27.43
CA ALA A 5 34.67 -41.57 26.32
C ALA A 5 33.34 -40.91 26.71
N LEU A 6 33.31 -39.58 26.69
CA LEU A 6 32.12 -38.77 26.94
C LEU A 6 31.28 -38.74 25.65
N ILE A 7 30.14 -39.44 25.63
CA ILE A 7 29.18 -39.36 24.52
C ILE A 7 28.30 -38.12 24.76
N ILE A 8 28.57 -37.04 24.03
CA ILE A 8 27.71 -35.85 24.02
C ILE A 8 26.56 -36.13 23.05
N ALA A 9 25.39 -36.48 23.59
CA ALA A 9 24.15 -36.53 22.83
C ALA A 9 23.71 -35.09 22.51
N ALA A 10 24.00 -34.64 21.29
CA ALA A 10 23.47 -33.38 20.78
C ALA A 10 21.98 -33.57 20.45
N CYS A 11 21.10 -33.17 21.37
CA CYS A 11 19.69 -32.99 21.06
C CYS A 11 19.55 -31.82 20.09
N ILE A 12 19.45 -32.13 18.78
CA ILE A 12 19.02 -31.15 17.78
C ILE A 12 17.54 -30.90 18.05
N VAL A 13 17.25 -29.84 18.81
CA VAL A 13 15.90 -29.29 18.92
C VAL A 13 15.63 -28.62 17.58
N THR A 14 15.01 -29.34 16.64
CA THR A 14 14.36 -28.72 15.49
C THR A 14 13.22 -27.87 16.03
N ALA A 15 13.47 -26.56 16.17
CA ALA A 15 12.41 -25.59 16.36
C ALA A 15 11.50 -25.67 15.13
N VAL A 16 10.37 -26.35 15.28
CA VAL A 16 9.27 -26.22 14.33
C VAL A 16 8.80 -24.78 14.49
N VAL A 17 9.22 -23.91 13.57
CA VAL A 17 8.65 -22.57 13.47
C VAL A 17 7.20 -22.81 13.09
N ALA A 18 6.32 -22.83 14.09
CA ALA A 18 4.88 -22.82 13.86
C ALA A 18 4.62 -21.60 12.99
N GLY A 19 4.27 -21.84 11.72
CA GLY A 19 3.95 -20.78 10.78
C GLY A 19 2.85 -19.96 11.39
N ARG A 20 3.14 -18.69 11.73
CA ARG A 20 2.13 -17.76 12.21
C ARG A 20 1.01 -17.76 11.18
N GLU A 21 -0.22 -17.98 11.64
CA GLU A 21 -1.41 -17.98 10.81
C GLU A 21 -1.46 -16.65 10.04
N ARG A 22 -1.39 -16.72 8.70
CA ARG A 22 -1.30 -15.53 7.82
C ARG A 22 -2.66 -14.94 7.46
N SER A 23 -3.72 -15.46 8.07
CA SER A 23 -5.05 -14.93 7.88
C SER A 23 -5.37 -13.84 8.89
N CYS A 24 -6.07 -12.82 8.44
CA CYS A 24 -6.63 -11.73 9.22
C CYS A 24 -8.08 -11.48 8.80
N HIS A 25 -8.74 -10.55 9.46
CA HIS A 25 -10.08 -10.10 9.12
C HIS A 25 -10.09 -8.61 8.78
N TYR A 26 -10.63 -8.29 7.61
CA TYR A 26 -10.93 -6.92 7.20
C TYR A 26 -12.43 -6.79 6.99
N ARG A 27 -13.08 -5.90 7.74
CA ARG A 27 -14.54 -5.67 7.68
C ARG A 27 -15.37 -6.97 7.79
N GLY A 28 -14.91 -7.91 8.59
CA GLY A 28 -15.55 -9.22 8.80
C GLY A 28 -15.26 -10.25 7.72
N ALA A 29 -14.56 -9.89 6.64
CA ALA A 29 -14.09 -10.83 5.63
C ALA A 29 -12.75 -11.43 6.02
N LYS A 30 -12.57 -12.72 5.75
CA LYS A 30 -11.25 -13.35 5.88
C LYS A 30 -10.33 -12.84 4.78
N CYS A 31 -9.10 -12.47 5.14
CA CYS A 31 -8.06 -12.01 4.25
C CYS A 31 -6.76 -12.74 4.50
N GLU A 32 -5.92 -12.87 3.48
CA GLU A 32 -4.63 -13.56 3.53
C GLU A 32 -3.57 -12.82 2.71
N TRP A 33 -2.37 -12.68 3.29
CA TRP A 33 -1.20 -12.14 2.59
C TRP A 33 -0.56 -13.20 1.71
N VAL A 34 -0.57 -12.95 0.40
CA VAL A 34 -0.03 -13.82 -0.64
C VAL A 34 1.27 -13.23 -1.17
N ARG A 35 2.30 -14.06 -1.33
CA ARG A 35 3.64 -13.62 -1.75
C ARG A 35 3.78 -13.58 -3.27
N GLN A 36 4.44 -12.55 -3.77
CA GLN A 36 4.73 -12.34 -5.19
C GLN A 36 6.22 -11.98 -5.38
N ASP A 37 6.90 -12.53 -6.40
CA ASP A 37 8.21 -12.01 -6.82
C ASP A 37 8.06 -10.77 -7.71
N LYS A 38 9.18 -10.23 -8.19
CA LYS A 38 9.21 -9.08 -9.11
C LYS A 38 8.53 -9.34 -10.47
N THR A 39 8.29 -10.60 -10.82
CA THR A 39 7.49 -11.06 -11.98
C THR A 39 6.04 -11.42 -11.60
N GLY A 40 5.67 -11.35 -10.31
CA GLY A 40 4.40 -11.84 -9.79
C GLY A 40 4.39 -13.32 -9.38
N ARG A 41 5.49 -13.86 -8.84
CA ARG A 41 5.64 -15.27 -8.43
C ARG A 41 6.57 -15.50 -7.23
N CYS A 42 6.11 -15.65 -5.99
CA CYS A 42 7.02 -16.13 -4.92
C CYS A 42 6.59 -17.49 -4.36
N VAL A 43 7.29 -18.52 -4.88
CA VAL A 43 7.54 -19.88 -4.39
C VAL A 43 6.91 -20.25 -3.04
N ASP A 44 5.69 -20.78 -3.11
CA ASP A 44 5.19 -22.01 -2.48
C ASP A 44 3.72 -22.15 -2.93
N ASN A 45 3.48 -22.59 -4.18
CA ASN A 45 2.19 -22.97 -4.78
C ASN A 45 0.92 -22.08 -4.66
N ASP A 46 0.89 -20.98 -3.91
CA ASP A 46 -0.36 -20.27 -3.68
C ASP A 46 -0.54 -19.11 -4.67
N MET A 47 -1.13 -19.44 -5.82
CA MET A 47 -1.97 -18.49 -6.54
C MET A 47 -3.05 -17.93 -5.59
N LYS A 48 -3.62 -16.76 -5.92
CA LYS A 48 -4.80 -16.17 -5.26
C LYS A 48 -5.68 -17.28 -4.64
N PRO A 49 -5.81 -17.35 -3.30
CA PRO A 49 -6.53 -18.45 -2.66
C PRO A 49 -7.97 -18.51 -3.18
N ASP A 50 -8.51 -19.72 -3.37
CA ASP A 50 -9.86 -19.89 -3.87
C ASP A 50 -10.88 -19.18 -2.97
N GLY A 51 -11.75 -18.38 -3.57
CA GLY A 51 -12.75 -17.56 -2.87
C GLY A 51 -12.26 -16.20 -2.38
N PHE A 52 -10.98 -15.84 -2.58
CA PHE A 52 -10.45 -14.51 -2.25
C PHE A 52 -10.41 -13.64 -3.51
N ASN A 53 -11.55 -13.05 -3.87
CA ASN A 53 -11.71 -12.36 -5.15
C ASN A 53 -11.31 -10.88 -5.13
N GLN A 54 -11.04 -10.31 -3.95
CA GLN A 54 -10.76 -8.88 -3.79
C GLN A 54 -9.32 -8.67 -3.34
N ARG A 55 -8.50 -8.03 -4.18
CA ARG A 55 -7.16 -7.58 -3.77
C ARG A 55 -7.30 -6.24 -3.07
N LEU A 56 -6.95 -6.20 -1.78
CA LEU A 56 -7.12 -5.02 -0.94
C LEU A 56 -5.91 -4.08 -0.97
N SER A 57 -4.70 -4.65 -0.92
CA SER A 57 -3.46 -3.87 -0.75
C SER A 57 -2.24 -4.64 -1.26
N SER A 58 -1.14 -3.93 -1.52
CA SER A 58 0.11 -4.53 -1.95
C SER A 58 1.34 -3.79 -1.39
N THR A 59 2.35 -4.55 -0.97
CA THR A 59 3.65 -3.98 -0.57
C THR A 59 4.60 -3.74 -1.74
N ARG A 60 4.10 -3.84 -2.99
CA ARG A 60 4.89 -3.60 -4.20
C ARG A 60 5.47 -2.19 -4.27
N PHE A 61 4.67 -1.22 -3.84
CA PHE A 61 4.97 0.20 -3.98
C PHE A 61 5.10 0.92 -2.63
N ASN A 62 4.55 0.33 -1.58
CA ASN A 62 4.54 0.89 -0.23
C ASN A 62 5.07 -0.15 0.75
N THR A 63 5.80 0.29 1.76
CA THR A 63 6.19 -0.60 2.87
C THR A 63 4.96 -0.95 3.70
N ILE A 64 4.98 -2.08 4.41
CA ILE A 64 3.91 -2.43 5.34
C ILE A 64 3.65 -1.31 6.37
N ARG A 65 4.71 -0.64 6.82
CA ARG A 65 4.60 0.48 7.76
C ARG A 65 3.81 1.65 7.17
N GLU A 66 3.98 1.94 5.88
CA GLU A 66 3.23 2.98 5.19
C GLU A 66 1.77 2.55 5.00
N LEU A 67 1.51 1.33 4.53
CA LEU A 67 0.15 0.79 4.37
C LEU A 67 -0.64 0.78 5.68
N CYS A 68 0.04 0.48 6.80
CA CYS A 68 -0.55 0.41 8.12
C CYS A 68 -0.58 1.76 8.87
N SER A 69 -0.20 2.84 8.21
CA SER A 69 -0.31 4.19 8.77
C SER A 69 -1.67 4.82 8.47
N ASP A 70 -2.04 5.83 9.24
CA ASP A 70 -3.27 6.60 9.02
C ASP A 70 -3.17 7.54 7.79
N VAL A 71 -1.99 7.63 7.16
CA VAL A 71 -1.69 8.59 6.08
C VAL A 71 -1.15 7.87 4.84
N THR A 72 -1.84 6.81 4.44
CA THR A 72 -1.56 6.08 3.21
C THR A 72 -2.56 6.46 2.12
N ASP A 73 -2.14 6.37 0.86
CA ASP A 73 -3.05 6.41 -0.29
C ASP A 73 -3.46 5.04 -0.80
N GLY A 74 -2.89 3.99 -0.22
CA GLY A 74 -3.40 2.63 -0.35
C GLY A 74 -4.52 2.38 0.66
N VAL A 75 -5.12 1.21 0.60
CA VAL A 75 -6.09 0.79 1.61
C VAL A 75 -5.33 0.37 2.86
N ASN A 76 -5.54 1.07 3.97
CA ASN A 76 -5.07 0.61 5.27
C ASN A 76 -5.88 -0.66 5.64
N PRO A 77 -5.22 -1.83 5.76
CA PRO A 77 -5.91 -3.09 5.95
C PRO A 77 -6.30 -3.32 7.43
N GLY A 78 -6.05 -2.36 8.32
CA GLY A 78 -6.36 -2.44 9.74
C GLY A 78 -5.32 -3.21 10.54
N ALA A 79 -5.34 -3.00 11.86
CA ALA A 79 -4.34 -3.54 12.78
C ALA A 79 -4.21 -5.07 12.69
N ASP A 80 -5.32 -5.79 12.54
CA ASP A 80 -5.32 -7.26 12.44
C ASP A 80 -4.51 -7.76 11.23
N CYS A 81 -4.76 -7.19 10.04
CA CYS A 81 -4.01 -7.54 8.84
C CYS A 81 -2.58 -7.00 8.83
N CYS A 82 -2.34 -5.88 9.51
CA CYS A 82 -1.00 -5.36 9.74
C CYS A 82 -0.16 -6.27 10.65
N ASP A 83 -0.77 -6.87 11.68
CA ASP A 83 -0.11 -7.80 12.59
C ASP A 83 0.08 -9.19 11.99
N ALA A 84 -0.82 -9.60 11.09
CA ALA A 84 -0.71 -10.82 10.31
C ALA A 84 0.36 -10.73 9.20
N TYR A 85 0.84 -9.52 8.88
CA TYR A 85 1.94 -9.33 7.92
C TYR A 85 3.21 -10.01 8.45
N GLY A 86 3.60 -11.10 7.78
CA GLY A 86 4.58 -12.07 8.27
C GLY A 86 5.99 -11.92 7.70
N THR A 87 6.86 -12.89 8.04
CA THR A 87 8.30 -12.84 7.72
C THR A 87 8.55 -12.71 6.23
N ARG A 88 9.25 -11.62 5.85
CA ARG A 88 9.50 -11.16 4.49
C ARG A 88 10.11 -12.23 3.60
N CYS A 89 9.69 -12.31 2.34
CA CYS A 89 10.61 -12.79 1.29
C CYS A 89 11.82 -11.84 1.25
N ALA A 90 13.04 -12.39 1.13
CA ALA A 90 14.23 -11.58 0.97
C ALA A 90 14.17 -10.68 -0.29
N LEU A 91 13.40 -11.12 -1.29
CA LEU A 91 13.13 -10.41 -2.55
C LEU A 91 11.66 -10.63 -2.91
N GLY A 92 10.92 -9.56 -3.25
CA GLY A 92 9.51 -9.65 -3.67
C GLY A 92 8.62 -8.61 -3.00
N TYR A 93 7.31 -8.80 -3.13
CA TYR A 93 6.26 -8.06 -2.43
C TYR A 93 5.14 -9.03 -2.01
N GLU A 94 4.21 -8.57 -1.19
CA GLU A 94 3.03 -9.34 -0.81
C GLU A 94 1.77 -8.57 -1.21
N GLU A 95 0.73 -9.31 -1.56
CA GLU A 95 -0.60 -8.79 -1.85
C GLU A 95 -1.57 -9.33 -0.81
N LEU A 96 -2.39 -8.45 -0.25
CA LEU A 96 -3.47 -8.85 0.64
C LEU A 96 -4.71 -9.13 -0.19
N TRP A 97 -5.16 -10.37 -0.16
CA TRP A 97 -6.39 -10.80 -0.81
C TRP A 97 -7.45 -11.09 0.25
N CYS A 98 -8.70 -10.73 -0.03
CA CYS A 98 -9.84 -10.90 0.85
C CYS A 98 -10.97 -11.65 0.14
N GLN A 99 -11.76 -12.37 0.93
CA GLN A 99 -13.09 -12.82 0.51
C GLN A 99 -13.98 -11.61 0.18
N ASP A 100 -15.01 -11.82 -0.62
CA ASP A 100 -15.92 -10.76 -1.01
C ASP A 100 -16.61 -10.12 0.20
N PHE A 101 -16.52 -8.79 0.30
CA PHE A 101 -17.21 -8.01 1.31
C PHE A 101 -17.94 -6.82 0.71
N PRO A 102 -19.00 -6.31 1.37
CA PRO A 102 -19.71 -5.14 0.88
C PRO A 102 -18.80 -3.91 0.91
N LEU A 103 -18.69 -3.26 -0.26
CA LEU A 103 -18.04 -1.96 -0.38
C LEU A 103 -18.83 -0.91 0.42
N PRO A 104 -18.16 0.11 0.99
CA PRO A 104 -18.87 1.15 1.70
C PRO A 104 -19.80 1.88 0.71
N PRO A 105 -21.03 2.25 1.11
CA PRO A 105 -21.89 3.05 0.25
C PRO A 105 -21.16 4.36 -0.07
N GLN A 106 -21.26 4.82 -1.31
CA GLN A 106 -20.81 6.18 -1.67
C GLN A 106 -21.61 7.17 -0.81
N ARG A 107 -20.98 7.66 0.25
CA ARG A 107 -21.46 8.82 1.00
C ARG A 107 -20.68 10.02 0.51
N GLN A 108 -21.37 11.16 0.40
CA GLN A 108 -20.69 12.46 0.40
C GLN A 108 -20.01 12.58 1.77
N VAL A 109 -18.74 12.19 1.83
CA VAL A 109 -17.97 12.35 3.05
C VAL A 109 -17.44 13.77 3.01
N PHE A 110 -17.86 14.58 3.97
CA PHE A 110 -17.25 15.88 4.18
C PHE A 110 -15.80 15.66 4.57
N VAL A 111 -14.92 15.85 3.59
CA VAL A 111 -13.49 15.81 3.83
C VAL A 111 -13.13 17.07 4.63
N GLU A 112 -12.76 16.86 5.90
CA GLU A 112 -12.26 17.91 6.77
C GLU A 112 -11.06 18.58 6.12
N GLU A 113 -11.01 19.91 6.14
CA GLU A 113 -9.94 20.65 5.47
C GLU A 113 -8.62 20.46 6.21
N GLU A 114 -7.72 19.73 5.57
CA GLU A 114 -6.34 19.64 6.02
C GLU A 114 -5.45 20.66 5.29
N PRO A 115 -4.41 21.21 5.96
CA PRO A 115 -3.48 22.17 5.36
C PRO A 115 -2.81 21.70 4.06
N ARG A 116 -2.74 20.39 3.81
CA ARG A 116 -2.13 19.82 2.59
C ARG A 116 -3.12 19.56 1.45
N MET A 117 -4.40 19.86 1.64
CA MET A 117 -5.40 19.75 0.58
C MET A 117 -5.35 20.95 -0.35
N CYS A 118 -5.60 20.72 -1.62
CA CYS A 118 -5.70 21.71 -2.67
C CYS A 118 -6.95 21.46 -3.53
N TRP A 119 -7.30 22.41 -4.38
CA TRP A 119 -8.44 22.36 -5.27
C TRP A 119 -8.00 22.09 -6.70
N PHE A 120 -8.56 21.04 -7.29
CA PHE A 120 -8.37 20.73 -8.71
C PHE A 120 -9.72 20.44 -9.35
N ARG A 121 -10.07 21.22 -10.39
CA ARG A 121 -11.33 21.08 -11.15
C ARG A 121 -12.59 20.99 -10.25
N GLY A 122 -12.63 21.81 -9.20
CA GLY A 122 -13.76 21.87 -8.26
C GLY A 122 -13.81 20.75 -7.23
N LYS A 123 -12.81 19.86 -7.18
CA LYS A 123 -12.67 18.79 -6.19
C LYS A 123 -11.56 19.10 -5.19
N LYS A 124 -11.74 18.64 -3.94
CA LYS A 124 -10.67 18.65 -2.95
C LYS A 124 -9.71 17.51 -3.25
N CYS A 125 -8.42 17.79 -3.25
CA CYS A 125 -7.40 16.83 -3.61
C CYS A 125 -6.19 16.92 -2.68
N ARG A 126 -5.40 15.85 -2.63
CA ARG A 126 -4.20 15.76 -1.80
C ARG A 126 -3.10 15.00 -2.52
N TRP A 127 -1.88 15.52 -2.41
CA TRP A 127 -0.68 14.80 -2.83
C TRP A 127 -0.27 13.77 -1.79
N PHE A 128 -0.03 12.55 -2.26
CA PHE A 128 0.50 11.44 -1.48
C PHE A 128 1.90 11.03 -1.97
N GLY A 129 2.69 10.50 -1.04
CA GLY A 129 4.10 10.18 -1.23
C GLY A 129 5.02 11.17 -0.51
N THR A 130 5.74 10.68 0.49
CA THR A 130 6.64 11.49 1.33
C THR A 130 8.09 11.26 0.91
N ALA A 131 8.83 12.34 0.62
CA ALA A 131 10.24 12.26 0.29
C ALA A 131 11.08 11.73 1.49
N PRO A 132 12.19 11.01 1.24
CA PRO A 132 12.82 10.79 -0.07
C PRO A 132 12.24 9.64 -0.90
N THR A 133 11.55 8.68 -0.27
CA THR A 133 10.99 7.49 -0.92
C THR A 133 9.47 7.61 -0.96
N CYS A 134 8.93 8.11 -2.07
CA CYS A 134 7.51 8.44 -2.12
C CYS A 134 6.59 7.24 -2.36
N GLY A 135 7.14 6.07 -2.64
CA GLY A 135 6.38 4.88 -3.01
C GLY A 135 5.78 4.97 -4.41
N GLY A 136 4.63 4.34 -4.62
CA GLY A 136 3.88 4.34 -5.88
C GLY A 136 2.46 3.83 -5.67
N THR A 137 1.78 3.50 -6.75
CA THR A 137 0.41 2.96 -6.69
C THR A 137 0.15 1.96 -7.81
N GLU A 138 -0.70 0.98 -7.52
CA GLU A 138 -1.26 0.05 -8.50
C GLU A 138 -2.42 0.63 -9.31
N PHE A 139 -2.98 1.77 -8.88
CA PHE A 139 -4.12 2.39 -9.53
C PHE A 139 -3.70 3.16 -10.78
N ALA A 140 -4.50 3.07 -11.83
CA ALA A 140 -4.34 3.91 -13.02
C ALA A 140 -4.92 5.30 -12.79
N VAL A 141 -4.40 6.31 -13.50
CA VAL A 141 -5.03 7.63 -13.53
C VAL A 141 -6.47 7.50 -14.07
N GLY A 142 -7.42 8.03 -13.32
CA GLY A 142 -8.87 7.91 -13.54
C GLY A 142 -9.53 6.83 -12.68
N GLU A 143 -8.77 5.95 -12.03
CA GLU A 143 -9.29 4.86 -11.20
C GLU A 143 -9.69 5.35 -9.79
N TRP A 144 -10.69 4.68 -9.21
CA TRP A 144 -11.25 4.97 -7.89
C TRP A 144 -10.79 3.94 -6.86
N ASN A 145 -10.34 4.38 -5.69
CA ASN A 145 -10.03 3.48 -4.58
C ASN A 145 -11.32 3.15 -3.81
N LEU A 146 -12.07 2.16 -4.29
CA LEU A 146 -13.40 1.81 -3.76
C LEU A 146 -13.40 1.19 -2.35
N TYR A 147 -12.24 0.79 -1.84
CA TYR A 147 -12.11 0.15 -0.54
C TYR A 147 -11.91 1.17 0.59
N ASP A 148 -11.35 2.33 0.27
CA ASP A 148 -11.31 3.47 1.17
C ASP A 148 -12.73 4.00 1.43
N SER A 149 -13.02 4.43 2.65
CA SER A 149 -14.31 5.04 3.00
C SER A 149 -14.59 6.34 2.23
N LEU A 150 -13.55 7.08 1.87
CA LEU A 150 -13.61 8.34 1.12
C LEU A 150 -13.67 8.13 -0.40
N GLN A 151 -13.37 6.91 -0.86
CA GLN A 151 -13.34 6.53 -2.28
C GLN A 151 -12.69 7.59 -3.18
N PRO A 152 -11.42 7.97 -2.97
CA PRO A 152 -10.79 8.97 -3.81
C PRO A 152 -10.48 8.45 -5.22
N GLN A 153 -10.44 9.36 -6.18
CA GLN A 153 -9.99 9.09 -7.55
C GLN A 153 -8.53 9.51 -7.72
N LEU A 154 -7.71 8.65 -8.33
CA LEU A 154 -6.36 9.02 -8.73
C LEU A 154 -6.44 9.91 -9.98
N VAL A 155 -6.13 11.19 -9.87
CA VAL A 155 -6.26 12.12 -11.00
C VAL A 155 -4.93 12.40 -11.70
N MET A 156 -3.80 12.19 -11.02
CA MET A 156 -2.49 12.55 -11.55
C MET A 156 -1.35 11.87 -10.81
N THR A 157 -0.23 11.66 -11.50
CA THR A 157 1.03 11.20 -10.87
C THR A 157 2.23 11.96 -11.42
N THR A 158 3.33 11.94 -10.68
CA THR A 158 4.65 12.39 -11.16
C THR A 158 5.52 11.22 -11.61
N GLN A 159 4.91 10.10 -12.04
CA GLN A 159 5.65 8.89 -12.43
C GLN A 159 6.46 9.13 -13.70
N ASP A 160 5.82 9.73 -14.71
CA ASP A 160 6.38 9.92 -16.04
C ASP A 160 6.70 11.41 -16.34
N THR A 161 6.64 12.26 -15.32
CA THR A 161 6.89 13.71 -15.43
C THR A 161 7.43 14.29 -14.12
N THR A 162 8.14 15.41 -14.20
CA THR A 162 8.57 16.16 -13.02
C THR A 162 7.49 17.10 -12.54
N TRP A 163 7.54 17.48 -11.25
CA TRP A 163 6.64 18.48 -10.69
C TRP A 163 6.72 19.81 -11.43
N THR A 164 7.93 20.30 -11.73
CA THR A 164 8.15 21.54 -12.47
C THR A 164 7.48 21.53 -13.84
N LYS A 165 7.56 20.40 -14.57
CA LYS A 165 6.91 20.28 -15.88
C LYS A 165 5.39 20.21 -15.73
N LEU A 166 4.92 19.43 -14.75
CA LEU A 166 3.50 19.26 -14.46
C LEU A 166 2.81 20.57 -14.03
N CYS A 167 3.54 21.40 -13.29
CA CYS A 167 3.10 22.69 -12.74
C CYS A 167 3.52 23.89 -13.59
N SER A 168 4.07 23.67 -14.78
CA SER A 168 4.41 24.77 -15.69
C SER A 168 3.14 25.40 -16.28
N GLU A 169 3.16 26.72 -16.49
CA GLU A 169 2.04 27.47 -17.12
C GLU A 169 1.69 26.94 -18.51
N ALA A 170 2.65 26.32 -19.20
CA ALA A 170 2.42 25.70 -20.51
C ALA A 170 1.57 24.41 -20.43
N ASN A 171 1.41 23.81 -19.24
CA ASN A 171 0.63 22.60 -19.04
C ASN A 171 -0.80 22.94 -18.60
N SER A 172 -1.68 23.21 -19.57
CA SER A 172 -3.11 23.45 -19.31
C SER A 172 -3.85 22.25 -18.67
N GLU A 173 -3.26 21.05 -18.71
CA GLU A 173 -3.80 19.85 -18.06
C GLU A 173 -3.23 19.62 -16.65
N GLY A 174 -2.34 20.50 -16.17
CA GLY A 174 -1.74 20.43 -14.85
C GLY A 174 -2.76 20.62 -13.71
N PRO A 175 -2.35 20.37 -12.46
CA PRO A 175 -3.26 20.35 -11.31
C PRO A 175 -3.65 21.76 -10.82
N GLY A 176 -3.22 22.81 -11.51
CA GLY A 176 -3.49 24.21 -11.17
C GLY A 176 -2.56 24.76 -10.07
N GLU A 177 -2.55 26.09 -9.93
CA GLU A 177 -1.63 26.80 -9.02
C GLU A 177 -1.76 26.34 -7.57
N ASP A 178 -2.98 26.09 -7.09
CA ASP A 178 -3.23 25.71 -5.69
C ASP A 178 -2.54 24.37 -5.33
N CYS A 179 -2.66 23.37 -6.19
CA CYS A 179 -1.98 22.08 -6.03
C CYS A 179 -0.49 22.10 -6.40
N CYS A 180 -0.03 23.17 -7.04
CA CYS A 180 1.34 23.40 -7.47
C CYS A 180 2.14 24.27 -6.49
N THR A 181 1.70 24.41 -5.24
CA THR A 181 2.51 25.03 -4.20
C THR A 181 3.38 23.99 -3.48
N MET A 182 4.56 24.41 -3.02
CA MET A 182 5.47 23.55 -2.26
C MET A 182 4.89 23.11 -0.91
N GLU A 183 3.95 23.87 -0.34
CA GLU A 183 3.26 23.51 0.90
C GLU A 183 2.37 22.27 0.70
N LYS A 184 1.66 22.19 -0.42
CA LYS A 184 0.74 21.08 -0.73
C LYS A 184 1.50 19.88 -1.31
N TYR A 185 2.43 20.12 -2.22
CA TYR A 185 3.21 19.06 -2.87
C TYR A 185 4.32 18.48 -1.95
N GLY A 186 4.95 19.33 -1.14
CA GLY A 186 6.11 18.97 -0.34
C GLY A 186 7.40 18.87 -1.16
N LYS A 187 8.35 18.05 -0.71
CA LYS A 187 9.63 17.84 -1.41
C LYS A 187 9.51 16.79 -2.52
N GLU A 188 10.34 16.92 -3.55
CA GLU A 188 10.49 15.92 -4.62
C GLU A 188 11.04 14.59 -4.10
N CYS A 189 10.71 13.53 -4.83
CA CYS A 189 11.06 12.15 -4.51
C CYS A 189 12.42 11.81 -5.12
N ILE A 190 13.27 11.12 -4.35
CA ILE A 190 14.50 10.51 -4.88
C ILE A 190 14.15 9.19 -5.56
N SER A 191 13.20 8.44 -5.00
CA SER A 191 12.65 7.23 -5.59
C SER A 191 11.13 7.17 -5.44
N GLY A 192 10.49 6.48 -6.38
CA GLY A 192 9.04 6.49 -6.52
C GLY A 192 8.53 7.80 -7.10
N TYR A 193 7.25 8.09 -6.88
CA TYR A 193 6.59 9.29 -7.41
C TYR A 193 5.41 9.71 -6.53
N LYS A 194 4.95 10.95 -6.67
CA LYS A 194 3.76 11.45 -5.98
C LYS A 194 2.49 11.20 -6.76
N ARG A 195 1.39 11.12 -6.04
CA ARG A 195 0.07 10.77 -6.56
C ARG A 195 -0.94 11.78 -6.04
N LEU A 196 -1.71 12.40 -6.92
CA LEU A 196 -2.75 13.35 -6.56
C LEU A 196 -4.09 12.60 -6.56
N TRP A 197 -4.68 12.51 -5.37
CA TRP A 197 -5.97 11.87 -5.15
C TRP A 197 -7.02 12.93 -4.87
N CYS A 198 -8.18 12.83 -5.52
CA CYS A 198 -9.29 13.77 -5.37
C CYS A 198 -10.52 13.09 -4.78
N TYR A 199 -11.24 13.82 -3.94
CA TYR A 199 -12.44 13.39 -3.24
C TYR A 199 -13.68 14.04 -3.86
N GLU A 200 -14.83 13.37 -3.80
CA GLU A 200 -16.14 13.93 -4.21
C GLU A 200 -16.86 14.68 -3.08
#